data_AF-A0A147B7J2-F1
#
_entry.id   AF-A0A147B7J2-F1
#
_cell.length_a   1.000
_cell.length_b   1.000
_cell.length_c   1.000
_cell.angle_alpha   90.00
_cell.angle_beta   90.00
_cell.angle_gamma   90.00
#
_symmetry.space_group_name_H-M   'P 1'
#
loop_
_entity.id
_entity.type
_entity.pdbx_description
1 polymer ?
#
loop_
_entity_poly.entity_id
_entity_poly.type
_entity_poly.pdbx_seq_one_letter_code
_entity_poly.pdbx_strand_id
1 'polypeptide(L)'
;DLAGCERSAKAGTSGETLREAGRINNSLLVLSRCLEGLRNSQSSSSENIVPFRESKLTQIMQPFFTSGGVVSMVVNVNPTLMMAKESFHALKLSAVASEVVPSAPKLTSRVQESCSRLSELWQLTSRHWSSFGPGRPHGDLVEEFGRQWLEESPETEFGREEVEELFENIRELNKKCDKAEKEASKWKGICGNYEKYIESMKAHFEDMKEHYE
;
A
#
# COMPACT_ATOMS: atom_id res chain seq x y z
N ASP A 1 13.69 -7.02 2.31
CA ASP A 1 14.22 -8.05 3.22
C ASP A 1 14.74 -7.36 4.46
N LEU A 2 14.44 -7.88 5.65
CA LEU A 2 14.82 -7.29 6.94
C LEU A 2 15.67 -8.30 7.72
N ALA A 3 16.72 -7.82 8.38
CA ALA A 3 17.53 -8.64 9.27
C ALA A 3 16.75 -9.07 10.53
N GLY A 4 17.28 -10.07 11.23
CA GLY A 4 16.65 -10.63 12.42
C GLY A 4 16.58 -9.65 13.61
N CYS A 5 15.69 -9.97 14.55
CA CYS A 5 15.44 -9.18 15.76
C CYS A 5 16.12 -9.74 17.02
N GLU A 6 17.08 -10.66 16.84
CA GLU A 6 17.79 -11.33 17.92
C GLU A 6 18.62 -10.36 18.77
N ARG A 7 18.82 -10.73 20.04
CA ARG A 7 19.60 -9.91 20.96
C ARG A 7 21.09 -10.04 20.65
N SER A 8 21.75 -8.90 20.45
CA SER A 8 23.19 -8.82 20.20
C SER A 8 24.06 -9.54 21.25
N ALA A 9 23.57 -9.63 22.50
CA ALA A 9 24.21 -10.37 23.59
C ALA A 9 24.18 -11.90 23.41
N LYS A 10 23.12 -12.45 22.82
CA LYS A 10 23.03 -13.89 22.49
C LYS A 10 23.83 -14.24 21.25
N ALA A 11 23.92 -13.30 20.30
CA ALA A 11 24.66 -13.48 19.07
C ALA A 11 26.19 -13.37 19.23
N GLY A 12 26.70 -13.07 20.44
CA GLY A 12 28.14 -12.97 20.70
C GLY A 12 28.84 -11.85 19.93
N THR A 13 28.08 -10.84 19.47
CA THR A 13 28.61 -9.75 18.64
C THR A 13 29.53 -8.84 19.45
N SER A 14 30.63 -8.39 18.84
CA SER A 14 31.60 -7.48 19.46
C SER A 14 32.06 -6.42 18.45
N GLY A 15 32.67 -5.34 18.96
CA GLY A 15 33.24 -4.28 18.12
C GLY A 15 32.24 -3.67 17.13
N GLU A 16 32.59 -3.70 15.84
CA GLU A 16 31.81 -3.11 14.76
C GLU A 16 30.48 -3.87 14.51
N THR A 17 30.50 -5.19 14.61
CA THR A 17 29.31 -6.04 14.46
C THR A 17 28.26 -5.74 15.54
N LEU A 18 28.69 -5.41 16.76
CA LEU A 18 27.76 -4.98 17.82
C LEU A 18 27.07 -3.65 17.47
N ARG A 19 27.80 -2.71 16.86
CA ARG A 19 27.24 -1.42 16.42
C ARG A 19 26.25 -1.62 15.27
N GLU A 20 26.56 -2.52 14.33
CA GLU A 20 25.66 -2.89 13.25
C GLU A 20 24.38 -3.54 13.78
N ALA A 21 24.50 -4.56 14.63
CA ALA A 21 23.37 -5.22 15.26
C ALA A 21 22.50 -4.22 16.07
N GLY A 22 23.13 -3.25 16.72
CA GLY A 22 22.43 -2.15 17.40
C GLY A 22 21.61 -1.29 16.44
N ARG A 23 22.13 -0.97 15.25
CA ARG A 23 21.40 -0.20 14.22
C ARG A 23 20.23 -0.99 13.63
N ILE A 24 20.43 -2.29 13.36
CA ILE A 24 19.36 -3.19 12.90
C ILE A 24 18.22 -3.20 13.93
N ASN A 25 18.54 -3.50 15.19
CA ASN A 25 17.55 -3.55 16.26
C ASN A 25 16.86 -2.21 16.51
N ASN A 26 17.59 -1.08 16.39
CA ASN A 26 16.98 0.24 16.47
C ASN A 26 15.95 0.46 15.36
N SER A 27 16.29 0.11 14.11
CA SER A 27 15.38 0.28 12.98
C SER A 27 14.09 -0.54 13.11
N LEU A 28 14.18 -1.77 13.64
CA LEU A 28 13.03 -2.63 13.93
C LEU A 28 12.20 -2.12 15.11
N LEU A 29 12.84 -1.59 16.16
CA LEU A 29 12.15 -0.96 17.29
C LEU A 29 11.34 0.26 16.85
N VAL A 30 11.93 1.11 16.00
CA VAL A 30 11.23 2.28 15.45
C VAL A 30 10.06 1.85 14.57
N LEU A 31 10.21 0.78 13.78
CA LEU A 31 9.11 0.19 13.01
C LEU A 31 7.97 -0.28 13.92
N SER A 32 8.26 -0.99 15.02
CA SER A 32 7.25 -1.38 16.00
C SER A 32 6.50 -0.18 16.59
N ARG A 33 7.23 0.86 16.99
CA ARG A 33 6.63 2.11 17.50
C ARG A 33 5.77 2.81 16.43
N CYS A 34 6.16 2.76 15.17
CA CYS A 34 5.34 3.30 14.08
C CYS A 34 4.03 2.53 13.92
N LEU A 35 4.06 1.19 13.95
CA LEU A 35 2.86 0.36 13.86
C LEU A 35 1.93 0.56 15.05
N GLU A 36 2.46 0.64 16.27
CA GLU A 36 1.68 0.97 17.47
C GLU A 36 1.06 2.37 17.36
N GLY A 37 1.83 3.36 16.89
CA GLY A 37 1.33 4.72 16.66
C GLY A 37 0.20 4.75 15.64
N LEU A 38 0.35 4.04 14.50
CA LEU A 38 -0.68 3.94 13.47
C LEU A 38 -1.97 3.31 14.00
N ARG A 39 -1.85 2.19 14.74
CA ARG A 39 -2.99 1.53 15.37
C ARG A 39 -3.71 2.47 16.34
N ASN A 40 -2.95 3.17 17.19
CA ASN A 40 -3.54 4.07 18.17
C ASN A 40 -4.23 5.26 17.50
N SER A 41 -3.68 5.80 16.40
CA SER A 41 -4.32 6.85 15.61
C SER A 41 -5.64 6.40 14.94
N GLN A 42 -5.90 5.10 14.82
CA GLN A 42 -7.17 4.58 14.27
C GLN A 42 -8.26 4.47 15.34
N SER A 43 -7.88 4.31 16.61
CA SER A 43 -8.83 4.15 17.72
C SER A 43 -9.13 5.47 18.44
N SER A 44 -8.23 6.46 18.38
CA SER A 44 -8.42 7.77 18.97
C SER A 44 -8.73 8.84 17.93
N SER A 45 -9.65 9.75 18.23
CA SER A 45 -9.92 10.96 17.42
C SER A 45 -8.78 11.99 17.45
N SER A 46 -7.73 11.76 18.25
CA SER A 46 -6.51 12.56 18.28
C SER A 46 -5.50 12.06 17.26
N GLU A 47 -4.96 12.97 16.43
CA GLU A 47 -3.82 12.69 15.56
C GLU A 47 -2.57 12.41 16.40
N ASN A 48 -2.28 11.13 16.68
CA ASN A 48 -1.00 10.77 17.27
C ASN A 48 0.11 10.88 16.20
N ILE A 49 1.17 11.62 16.54
CA ILE A 49 2.34 11.76 15.68
C ILE A 49 3.07 10.42 15.62
N VAL A 50 3.05 9.79 14.44
CA VAL A 50 3.75 8.53 14.19
C VAL A 50 5.24 8.82 13.89
N PRO A 51 6.20 8.16 14.58
CA PRO A 51 7.63 8.50 14.52
C PRO A 51 8.35 7.98 13.26
N PHE A 52 7.75 8.10 12.07
CA PHE A 52 8.32 7.60 10.82
C PHE A 52 9.72 8.16 10.51
N ARG A 53 10.03 9.37 11.00
CA ARG A 53 11.30 10.05 10.72
C ARG A 53 12.48 9.53 11.53
N GLU A 54 12.25 8.76 12.59
CA GLU A 54 13.32 8.29 13.49
C GLU A 54 14.24 7.23 12.87
N SER A 55 13.81 6.54 11.80
CA SER A 55 14.63 5.56 11.08
C SER A 55 14.47 5.71 9.56
N LYS A 56 15.53 5.43 8.80
CA LYS A 56 15.46 5.47 7.33
C LYS A 56 14.52 4.40 6.77
N LEU A 57 14.44 3.24 7.44
CA LEU A 57 13.49 2.19 7.10
C LEU A 57 12.06 2.70 7.16
N THR A 58 11.69 3.33 8.28
CA THR A 58 10.31 3.81 8.48
C THR A 58 9.98 5.02 7.61
N GLN A 59 10.95 5.85 7.25
CA GLN A 59 10.76 6.91 6.25
C GLN A 59 10.40 6.33 4.87
N ILE A 60 11.06 5.24 4.46
CA ILE A 60 10.77 4.55 3.19
C ILE A 60 9.41 3.86 3.26
N MET A 61 9.05 3.29 4.41
CA MET A 61 7.78 2.58 4.57
C MET A 61 6.57 3.51 4.74
N GLN A 62 6.77 4.77 5.15
CA GLN A 62 5.69 5.72 5.45
C GLN A 62 4.62 5.83 4.35
N PRO A 63 4.96 5.97 3.05
CA PRO A 63 3.94 6.09 1.99
C PRO A 63 3.05 4.85 1.93
N PHE A 64 3.57 3.66 2.20
CA PHE A 64 2.77 2.45 2.12
C PHE A 64 1.66 2.39 3.18
N PHE A 65 1.83 3.07 4.32
CA PHE A 65 0.82 3.16 5.36
C PHE A 65 -0.07 4.40 5.26
N THR A 66 0.39 5.48 4.62
CA THR A 66 -0.27 6.80 4.66
C THR A 66 -0.82 7.29 3.34
N SER A 67 -0.45 6.67 2.21
CA SER A 67 -0.85 7.10 0.87
C SER A 67 -1.42 5.97 0.02
N GLY A 68 -2.25 5.10 0.60
CA GLY A 68 -2.97 4.06 -0.15
C GLY A 68 -2.11 2.89 -0.61
N GLY A 69 -0.98 2.63 0.06
CA GLY A 69 -0.17 1.46 -0.26
C GLY A 69 -0.83 0.17 0.22
N VAL A 70 -0.45 -0.93 -0.44
CA VAL A 70 -0.75 -2.29 0.01
C VAL A 70 0.48 -2.82 0.73
N VAL A 71 0.30 -3.28 1.97
CA VAL A 71 1.39 -3.84 2.79
C VAL A 71 1.07 -5.29 3.11
N SER A 72 2.06 -6.17 2.91
CA SER A 72 2.04 -7.55 3.39
C SER A 72 3.29 -7.79 4.24
N MET A 73 3.11 -8.50 5.35
CA MET A 73 4.19 -8.83 6.29
C MET A 73 4.36 -10.34 6.34
N VAL A 74 5.59 -10.81 6.06
CA VAL A 74 5.98 -12.21 6.25
C VAL A 74 6.78 -12.29 7.53
N VAL A 75 6.39 -13.20 8.43
CA VAL A 75 6.99 -13.36 9.75
C VAL A 75 7.66 -14.72 9.82
N ASN A 76 8.99 -14.72 9.93
CA ASN A 76 9.76 -15.95 10.08
C ASN A 76 9.98 -16.22 11.57
N VAL A 77 9.53 -17.38 12.04
CA VAL A 77 9.65 -17.80 13.44
C VAL A 77 10.51 -19.05 13.54
N ASN A 78 11.32 -19.14 14.59
CA ASN A 78 12.06 -20.35 14.91
C ASN A 78 11.25 -21.18 15.94
N PRO A 79 10.96 -22.46 15.68
CA PRO A 79 10.16 -23.31 16.57
C PRO A 79 10.92 -23.80 17.81
N THR A 80 12.24 -23.59 17.87
CA THR A 80 13.07 -24.06 18.97
C THR A 80 12.78 -23.29 20.27
N LEU A 81 12.64 -24.01 21.39
CA LEU A 81 12.35 -23.42 22.71
C LEU A 81 13.35 -22.33 23.13
N MET A 82 14.64 -22.47 22.77
CA MET A 82 15.68 -21.48 23.08
C MET A 82 15.42 -20.11 22.42
N MET A 83 14.69 -20.12 21.31
CA MET A 83 14.34 -18.94 20.51
C MET A 83 12.91 -18.45 20.79
N ALA A 84 12.13 -19.15 21.63
CA ALA A 84 10.73 -18.83 21.90
C ALA A 84 10.51 -17.37 22.31
N LYS A 85 11.40 -16.79 23.12
CA LYS A 85 11.32 -15.39 23.54
C LYS A 85 11.47 -14.40 22.37
N GLU A 86 12.29 -14.72 21.38
CA GLU A 86 12.54 -13.86 20.21
C GLU A 86 11.41 -14.05 19.18
N SER A 87 11.02 -15.31 18.92
CA SER A 87 9.83 -15.62 18.12
C SER A 87 8.58 -14.93 18.69
N PHE A 88 8.42 -14.87 20.02
CA PHE A 88 7.31 -14.15 20.65
C PHE A 88 7.31 -12.64 20.37
N HIS A 89 8.49 -11.99 20.34
CA HIS A 89 8.55 -10.56 20.00
C HIS A 89 8.13 -10.33 18.54
N ALA A 90 8.57 -11.18 17.61
CA ALA A 90 8.17 -11.10 16.21
C ALA A 90 6.64 -11.30 16.06
N LEU A 91 6.07 -12.28 16.78
CA LEU A 91 4.62 -12.54 16.77
C LEU A 91 3.80 -11.40 17.39
N LYS A 92 4.30 -10.79 18.47
CA LYS A 92 3.65 -9.62 19.07
C LYS A 92 3.62 -8.44 18.08
N LEU A 93 4.74 -8.20 17.40
CA LEU A 93 4.82 -7.18 16.38
C LEU A 93 3.84 -7.44 15.23
N SER A 94 3.74 -8.69 14.76
CA SER A 94 2.82 -9.04 13.69
C SER A 94 1.35 -8.92 14.07
N ALA A 95 1.01 -9.22 15.34
CA ALA A 95 -0.34 -9.00 15.85
C ALA A 95 -0.72 -7.51 15.76
N VAL A 96 0.15 -6.60 16.22
CA VAL A 96 -0.06 -5.15 16.07
C VAL A 96 -0.15 -4.76 14.60
N ALA A 97 0.74 -5.28 13.74
CA ALA A 97 0.74 -4.98 12.31
C ALA A 97 -0.58 -5.38 11.62
N SER A 98 -1.20 -6.49 12.05
CA SER A 98 -2.46 -6.98 11.49
C SER A 98 -3.66 -6.08 11.79
N GLU A 99 -3.57 -5.26 12.83
CA GLU A 99 -4.60 -4.30 13.23
C GLU A 99 -4.46 -2.96 12.49
N VAL A 100 -3.33 -2.72 11.81
CA VAL A 100 -3.07 -1.46 11.10
C VAL A 100 -3.71 -1.48 9.72
N VAL A 101 -4.71 -0.62 9.54
CA VAL A 101 -5.31 -0.31 8.22
C VAL A 101 -4.55 0.83 7.52
N PRO A 102 -3.94 0.61 6.34
CA PRO A 102 -3.35 1.69 5.55
C PRO A 102 -4.38 2.76 5.19
N SER A 103 -3.98 4.03 5.26
CA SER A 103 -4.85 5.14 4.84
C SER A 103 -5.11 5.09 3.34
N ALA A 104 -6.30 5.50 2.91
CA ALA A 104 -6.67 5.58 1.50
C ALA A 104 -5.67 6.46 0.70
N PRO A 105 -5.48 6.17 -0.60
CA PRO A 105 -4.62 7.00 -1.45
C PRO A 105 -5.14 8.43 -1.48
N LYS A 106 -4.26 9.37 -1.12
CA LYS A 106 -4.53 10.80 -1.32
C LYS A 106 -4.26 11.10 -2.79
N LEU A 107 -5.26 11.62 -3.50
CA LEU A 107 -5.04 12.09 -4.88
C LEU A 107 -3.92 13.13 -4.85
N THR A 108 -2.99 13.02 -5.80
CA THR A 108 -2.00 14.08 -6.01
C THR A 108 -2.72 15.33 -6.49
N SER A 109 -2.18 16.51 -6.18
CA SER A 109 -2.77 17.79 -6.62
C SER A 109 -3.02 17.83 -8.13
N ARG A 110 -2.08 17.29 -8.93
CA ARG A 110 -2.21 17.21 -10.39
C ARG A 110 -3.36 16.31 -10.84
N VAL A 111 -3.51 15.13 -10.24
CA VAL A 111 -4.63 14.22 -10.58
C VAL A 111 -5.96 14.83 -10.13
N GLN A 112 -5.99 15.48 -8.97
CA GLN A 112 -7.17 16.17 -8.46
C GLN A 112 -7.59 17.32 -9.38
N GLU A 113 -6.64 18.13 -9.84
CA GLU A 113 -6.87 19.19 -10.83
C GLU A 113 -7.38 18.63 -12.15
N SER A 114 -6.72 17.61 -12.71
CA SER A 114 -7.20 16.95 -13.95
C SER A 114 -8.62 16.39 -13.80
N CYS A 115 -8.94 15.74 -12.68
CA CYS A 115 -10.30 15.26 -12.40
C CYS A 115 -11.33 16.40 -12.29
N SER A 116 -10.98 17.51 -11.62
CA SER A 116 -11.84 18.69 -11.52
C SER A 116 -12.11 19.30 -12.90
N ARG A 117 -11.08 19.46 -13.71
CA ARG A 117 -11.18 20.01 -15.07
C ARG A 117 -11.97 19.11 -16.02
N LEU A 118 -11.80 17.79 -15.91
CA LEU A 118 -12.63 16.83 -16.63
C LEU A 118 -14.08 16.86 -16.17
N SER A 119 -14.33 17.09 -14.87
CA SER A 119 -15.69 17.26 -14.36
C SER A 119 -16.36 18.51 -14.93
N GLU A 120 -15.61 19.60 -15.09
CA GLU A 120 -16.07 20.84 -15.72
C GLU A 120 -16.37 20.64 -17.21
N LEU A 121 -15.44 20.03 -17.96
CA LEU A 121 -15.66 19.61 -19.35
C LEU A 121 -16.90 18.71 -19.48
N TRP A 122 -17.08 17.77 -18.55
CA TRP A 122 -18.26 16.89 -18.53
C TRP A 122 -19.55 17.69 -18.32
N GLN A 123 -19.56 18.70 -17.46
CA GLN A 123 -20.75 19.53 -17.24
C GLN A 123 -21.11 20.36 -18.48
N LEU A 124 -20.11 20.85 -19.21
CA LEU A 124 -20.30 21.58 -20.47
C LEU A 124 -20.84 20.68 -21.58
N THR A 125 -20.27 19.47 -21.74
CA THR A 125 -20.72 18.51 -22.76
C THR A 125 -22.05 17.84 -22.41
N SER A 126 -22.38 17.70 -21.12
CA SER A 126 -23.67 17.14 -20.66
C SER A 126 -24.89 17.92 -21.16
N ARG A 127 -24.77 19.22 -21.43
CA ARG A 127 -25.86 20.00 -22.07
C ARG A 127 -26.13 19.54 -23.50
N HIS A 128 -25.08 19.18 -24.24
CA HIS A 128 -25.15 18.57 -25.57
C HIS A 128 -25.60 17.09 -25.52
N TRP A 129 -25.27 16.40 -24.43
CA TRP A 129 -25.57 14.99 -24.20
C TRP A 129 -27.07 14.65 -24.14
N SER A 130 -27.91 15.61 -23.72
CA SER A 130 -29.38 15.48 -23.74
C SER A 130 -29.92 14.98 -25.09
N SER A 131 -29.17 15.20 -26.17
CA SER A 131 -29.50 14.82 -27.54
C SER A 131 -29.04 13.42 -27.97
N PHE A 132 -28.13 12.76 -27.24
CA PHE A 132 -27.44 11.53 -27.68
C PHE A 132 -27.77 10.25 -26.89
N GLY A 133 -28.62 10.33 -25.86
CA GLY A 133 -29.18 9.15 -25.16
C GLY A 133 -28.78 9.01 -23.69
N PRO A 134 -29.28 7.99 -22.96
CA PRO A 134 -29.12 7.93 -21.51
C PRO A 134 -27.86 7.15 -21.08
N GLY A 135 -26.91 7.84 -20.43
CA GLY A 135 -25.79 7.22 -19.70
C GLY A 135 -24.56 8.10 -19.59
N ARG A 136 -23.78 8.03 -18.51
CA ARG A 136 -22.43 8.65 -18.50
C ARG A 136 -21.50 7.77 -19.33
N PRO A 137 -20.77 8.31 -20.32
CA PRO A 137 -19.69 7.54 -20.95
C PRO A 137 -18.62 7.21 -19.90
N HIS A 138 -18.09 5.99 -19.96
CA HIS A 138 -17.02 5.50 -19.09
C HIS A 138 -15.95 4.81 -19.96
N GLY A 139 -14.68 4.89 -19.55
CA GLY A 139 -13.58 4.27 -20.28
C GLY A 139 -13.37 4.88 -21.66
N ASP A 140 -13.16 4.04 -22.67
CA ASP A 140 -12.81 4.43 -24.04
C ASP A 140 -13.84 5.37 -24.70
N LEU A 141 -15.11 5.27 -24.28
CA LEU A 141 -16.19 6.14 -24.76
C LEU A 141 -15.93 7.61 -24.43
N VAL A 142 -15.30 7.93 -23.29
CA VAL A 142 -15.03 9.32 -22.88
C VAL A 142 -14.12 10.03 -23.88
N GLU A 143 -13.16 9.30 -24.44
CA GLU A 143 -12.22 9.85 -25.41
C GLU A 143 -12.85 10.01 -26.80
N GLU A 144 -13.58 9.00 -27.27
CA GLU A 144 -14.27 9.02 -28.56
C GLU A 144 -15.29 10.18 -28.62
N PHE A 145 -16.07 10.36 -27.55
CA PHE A 145 -17.01 11.47 -27.43
C PHE A 145 -16.32 12.83 -27.33
N GLY A 146 -15.21 12.93 -26.59
CA GLY A 146 -14.48 14.19 -26.49
C GLY A 146 -13.91 14.66 -27.83
N ARG A 147 -13.38 13.73 -28.62
CA ARG A 147 -12.89 14.00 -29.98
C ARG A 147 -14.00 14.43 -30.92
N GLN A 148 -15.15 13.75 -30.88
CA GLN A 148 -16.32 14.12 -31.68
C GLN A 148 -16.84 15.52 -31.33
N TRP A 149 -16.92 15.88 -30.04
CA TRP A 149 -17.33 17.21 -29.61
C TRP A 149 -16.37 18.32 -30.07
N LEU A 150 -15.06 18.05 -30.06
CA LEU A 150 -14.02 18.95 -30.57
C LEU A 150 -14.13 19.23 -32.07
N GLU A 151 -14.63 18.28 -32.85
CA GLU A 151 -14.92 18.45 -34.28
C GLU A 151 -16.19 19.28 -34.50
N GLU A 152 -17.22 19.04 -33.69
CA GLU A 152 -18.53 19.72 -33.80
C GLU A 152 -18.52 21.15 -33.22
N SER A 153 -17.57 21.50 -32.34
CA SER A 153 -17.50 22.80 -31.66
C SER A 153 -16.08 23.40 -31.62
N PRO A 154 -15.58 23.93 -32.76
CA PRO A 154 -14.20 24.41 -32.91
C PRO A 154 -13.87 25.73 -32.17
N GLU A 155 -14.85 26.47 -31.65
CA GLU A 155 -14.68 27.78 -30.98
C GLU A 155 -14.81 27.71 -29.45
N THR A 156 -14.56 26.55 -28.85
CA THR A 156 -14.75 26.33 -27.42
C THR A 156 -13.64 26.98 -26.57
N GLU A 157 -13.99 27.43 -25.36
CA GLU A 157 -13.05 28.04 -24.39
C GLU A 157 -11.90 27.10 -23.98
N PHE A 158 -12.13 25.79 -24.05
CA PHE A 158 -11.09 24.79 -23.90
C PHE A 158 -10.36 24.60 -25.24
N GLY A 159 -9.08 24.96 -25.29
CA GLY A 159 -8.26 24.72 -26.48
C GLY A 159 -8.12 23.22 -26.78
N ARG A 160 -8.11 22.83 -28.05
CA ARG A 160 -7.97 21.41 -28.45
C ARG A 160 -6.76 20.74 -27.82
N GLU A 161 -5.64 21.47 -27.78
CA GLU A 161 -4.38 21.00 -27.19
C GLU A 161 -4.53 20.60 -25.72
N GLU A 162 -5.37 21.33 -24.99
CA GLU A 162 -5.57 21.12 -23.56
C GLU A 162 -6.45 19.90 -23.26
N VAL A 163 -7.45 19.67 -24.11
CA VAL A 163 -8.30 18.48 -24.05
C VAL A 163 -7.51 17.23 -24.45
N GLU A 164 -6.67 17.32 -25.48
CA GLU A 164 -5.76 16.22 -25.86
C GLU A 164 -4.75 15.89 -24.76
N GLU A 165 -4.18 16.91 -24.10
CA GLU A 165 -3.28 16.70 -22.97
C GLU A 165 -3.99 15.95 -21.82
N LEU A 166 -5.25 16.32 -21.52
CA LEU A 166 -6.05 15.61 -20.52
C LEU A 166 -6.29 14.15 -20.92
N PHE A 167 -6.60 13.85 -22.18
CA PHE A 167 -6.77 12.47 -22.65
C PHE A 167 -5.48 11.65 -22.55
N GLU A 168 -4.34 12.22 -22.91
CA GLU A 168 -3.07 11.52 -22.79
C GLU A 168 -2.71 11.25 -21.33
N ASN A 169 -2.96 12.20 -20.42
CA ASN A 169 -2.80 11.99 -18.98
C ASN A 169 -3.69 10.86 -18.44
N ILE A 170 -4.96 10.76 -18.89
CA ILE A 170 -5.87 9.66 -18.52
C ILE A 170 -5.33 8.32 -19.04
N ARG A 171 -4.89 8.25 -20.30
CA ARG A 171 -4.31 7.03 -20.88
C ARG A 171 -3.09 6.57 -20.11
N GLU A 172 -2.20 7.50 -19.75
CA GLU A 172 -1.01 7.19 -18.98
C GLU A 172 -1.36 6.67 -17.58
N LEU A 173 -2.35 7.28 -16.92
CA LEU A 173 -2.87 6.82 -15.63
C LEU A 173 -3.52 5.44 -15.72
N ASN A 174 -4.35 5.18 -16.74
CA ASN A 174 -4.95 3.86 -16.96
C ASN A 174 -3.88 2.79 -17.17
N LYS A 175 -2.86 3.05 -17.99
CA LYS A 175 -1.72 2.13 -18.17
C LYS A 175 -0.99 1.84 -16.85
N LYS A 176 -0.82 2.87 -16.01
CA LYS A 176 -0.21 2.72 -14.67
C LYS A 176 -1.10 1.89 -13.74
N CYS A 177 -2.41 2.11 -13.75
CA CYS A 177 -3.39 1.31 -13.01
C CYS A 177 -3.36 -0.15 -13.44
N ASP A 178 -3.46 -0.44 -14.74
CA ASP A 178 -3.42 -1.82 -15.28
C ASP A 178 -2.15 -2.55 -14.87
N LYS A 179 -1.01 -1.87 -14.91
CA LYS A 179 0.27 -2.44 -14.47
C LYS A 179 0.24 -2.75 -12.97
N ALA A 180 -0.24 -1.83 -12.15
CA ALA A 180 -0.35 -2.00 -10.71
C ALA A 180 -1.32 -3.15 -10.35
N GLU A 181 -2.44 -3.29 -11.05
CA GLU A 181 -3.41 -4.38 -10.86
C GLU A 181 -2.82 -5.76 -11.18
N LYS A 182 -2.03 -5.85 -12.26
CA LYS A 182 -1.30 -7.08 -12.62
C LYS A 182 -0.27 -7.45 -11.56
N GLU A 183 0.48 -6.47 -11.06
CA GLU A 183 1.44 -6.67 -9.97
C GLU A 183 0.74 -7.09 -8.67
N ALA A 184 -0.37 -6.44 -8.31
CA ALA A 184 -1.18 -6.81 -7.15
C ALA A 184 -1.72 -8.23 -7.25
N SER A 185 -2.20 -8.64 -8.44
CA SER A 185 -2.66 -10.01 -8.69
C SER A 185 -1.55 -11.05 -8.52
N LYS A 186 -0.34 -10.74 -8.98
CA LYS A 186 0.84 -11.58 -8.76
C LYS A 186 1.15 -11.76 -7.26
N TRP A 187 1.15 -10.66 -6.51
CA TRP A 187 1.38 -10.70 -5.06
C TRP A 187 0.28 -11.46 -4.32
N LYS A 188 -0.98 -11.30 -4.72
CA LYS A 188 -2.11 -12.05 -4.17
C LYS A 188 -1.93 -13.57 -4.34
N GLY A 189 -1.45 -14.00 -5.51
CA GLY A 189 -1.11 -15.41 -5.76
C GLY A 189 0.01 -15.92 -4.86
N ILE A 190 1.06 -15.12 -4.65
CA ILE A 190 2.17 -15.45 -3.75
C ILE A 190 1.67 -15.57 -2.30
N CYS A 191 0.89 -14.59 -1.82
CA CYS A 191 0.29 -14.63 -0.48
C CYS A 191 -0.57 -15.88 -0.28
N GLY A 192 -1.41 -16.23 -1.26
CA GLY A 192 -2.24 -17.45 -1.20
C GLY A 192 -1.42 -18.75 -1.12
N ASN A 193 -0.22 -18.79 -1.72
CA ASN A 193 0.67 -19.94 -1.56
C ASN A 193 1.24 -20.02 -0.14
N TYR A 194 1.62 -18.88 0.45
CA TYR A 194 2.07 -18.83 1.85
C TYR A 194 0.97 -19.18 2.84
N GLU A 195 -0.27 -18.75 2.59
CA GLU A 195 -1.43 -19.14 3.42
C GLU A 195 -1.59 -20.67 3.48
N LYS A 196 -1.56 -21.35 2.32
CA LYS A 196 -1.62 -22.82 2.25
C LYS A 196 -0.44 -23.48 2.99
N TYR A 197 0.75 -22.91 2.87
CA TYR A 197 1.93 -23.41 3.59
C TYR A 197 1.78 -23.27 5.10
N ILE A 198 1.26 -22.13 5.57
CA ILE A 198 0.99 -21.88 6.99
C ILE A 198 -0.07 -22.84 7.52
N GLU A 199 -1.15 -23.08 6.77
CA GLU A 199 -2.18 -24.06 7.14
C GLU A 199 -1.61 -25.48 7.26
N SER A 200 -0.77 -25.89 6.31
CA SER A 200 -0.08 -27.19 6.36
C SER A 200 0.83 -27.31 7.60
N MET A 201 1.60 -26.26 7.91
CA MET A 201 2.43 -26.25 9.12
C MET A 201 1.59 -26.32 10.40
N LYS A 202 0.48 -25.57 10.47
CA LYS A 202 -0.42 -25.61 11.63
C LYS A 202 -0.98 -27.01 11.85
N ALA A 203 -1.43 -27.68 10.79
CA ALA A 203 -1.91 -29.06 10.87
C ALA A 203 -0.83 -30.01 11.41
N HIS A 204 0.41 -29.88 10.93
CA HIS A 204 1.54 -30.69 11.43
C HIS A 204 1.89 -30.39 12.89
N PHE A 205 1.75 -29.13 13.33
CA PHE A 205 1.96 -28.78 14.74
C PHE A 205 0.89 -29.36 15.67
N GLU A 206 -0.39 -29.34 15.26
CA GLU A 206 -1.47 -29.96 16.05
C GLU A 206 -1.30 -31.48 16.12
N ASP A 207 -0.92 -32.15 15.02
CA ASP A 207 -0.63 -33.59 15.00
C ASP A 207 0.53 -33.96 15.96
N MET A 208 1.62 -33.18 15.95
CA MET A 208 2.70 -33.35 16.92
C MET A 208 2.23 -33.14 18.36
N LYS A 209 1.31 -32.20 18.60
CA LYS A 209 0.81 -31.93 19.95
C LYS A 209 -0.02 -33.11 20.47
N GLU A 210 -0.87 -33.70 19.64
CA GLU A 210 -1.65 -34.89 19.99
C GLU A 210 -0.77 -36.13 20.27
N HIS A 211 0.43 -36.21 19.70
CA HIS A 211 1.36 -37.33 19.93
C HIS A 211 2.26 -37.17 21.16
N TYR A 212 2.34 -35.98 21.76
CA TYR A 212 3.20 -35.67 22.91
C TYR A 212 2.44 -35.32 24.20
N GLU A 213 1.11 -35.40 24.20
CA GLU A 213 0.25 -35.49 25.39
C GLU A 213 -0.02 -36.95 25.78
#